data_AF-A0A5N8XMZ2-F1
#
_entry.id   AF-A0A5N8XMZ2-F1
#
_cell.length_a   1.000
_cell.length_b   1.000
_cell.length_c   1.000
_cell.angle_alpha   90.00
_cell.angle_beta   90.00
_cell.angle_gamma   90.00
#
_symmetry.space_group_name_H-M   'P 1'
#
loop_
_entity.id
_entity.type
_entity.pdbx_description
1 polymer ?
#
loop_
_entity_poly.entity_id
_entity_poly.type
_entity_poly.pdbx_seq_one_letter_code
_entity_poly.pdbx_strand_id
1 'polypeptide(L)'
;MTIITVNSPKGRLSLEQRRTLAETLTDAVLVPEVGQFAPPARVGFQVHFVEREPDMMAIGGRLLTDVGPDADVMVIDVAVMDGDWRQEVRTAVIERILAALADACGLPQPSPTWWVNFRVIDEGSWGSSGGVLSVLSLVDSGVFTEEKVKAIRAVLGA
;
A
#
# COMPACT_ATOMS: atom_id res chain seq x y z
N MET A 1 -6.82 2.57 -8.82
CA MET A 1 -6.87 3.53 -7.69
C MET A 1 -6.46 2.79 -6.45
N THR A 2 -5.66 3.42 -5.60
CA THR A 2 -5.03 2.73 -4.47
C THR A 2 -4.95 3.66 -3.26
N ILE A 3 -5.31 3.15 -2.08
CA ILE A 3 -5.11 3.84 -0.80
C ILE A 3 -4.18 2.99 0.06
N ILE A 4 -3.12 3.61 0.55
CA ILE A 4 -2.16 3.01 1.47
C ILE A 4 -2.29 3.75 2.79
N THR A 5 -2.70 3.05 3.86
CA THR A 5 -2.80 3.63 5.20
C THR A 5 -1.69 3.07 6.08
N VAL A 6 -0.85 3.94 6.63
CA VAL A 6 0.23 3.58 7.55
C VAL A 6 -0.25 3.90 8.97
N ASN A 7 -0.58 2.87 9.74
CA ASN A 7 -0.92 3.00 11.16
C ASN A 7 0.35 2.83 12.00
N SER A 8 0.71 3.83 12.78
CA SER A 8 1.92 3.82 13.62
C SER A 8 1.68 4.46 14.99
N PRO A 9 2.51 4.14 16.00
CA PRO A 9 2.59 4.93 17.21
C PRO A 9 2.93 6.38 16.89
N LYS A 10 2.37 7.29 17.66
CA LYS A 10 2.63 8.72 17.52
C LYS A 10 4.10 9.04 17.73
N GLY A 11 4.66 9.85 16.85
CA GLY A 11 6.07 10.24 16.88
C GLY A 11 7.03 9.17 16.36
N ARG A 12 6.55 7.99 15.95
CA ARG A 12 7.40 6.92 15.39
C ARG A 12 8.02 7.32 14.04
N LEU A 13 7.28 8.06 13.23
CA LEU A 13 7.71 8.51 11.90
C LEU A 13 7.87 10.04 11.89
N SER A 14 9.07 10.50 11.55
CA SER A 14 9.34 11.92 11.35
C SER A 14 8.62 12.47 10.12
N LEU A 15 8.56 13.80 9.99
CA LEU A 15 8.02 14.42 8.78
C LEU A 15 8.82 14.04 7.52
N GLU A 16 10.14 13.95 7.61
CA GLU A 16 10.99 13.55 6.49
C GLU A 16 10.76 12.10 6.10
N GLN A 17 10.64 11.20 7.08
CA GLN A 17 10.30 9.80 6.82
C GLN A 17 8.93 9.68 6.14
N ARG A 18 7.93 10.44 6.60
CA ARG A 18 6.61 10.47 5.94
C ARG A 18 6.67 11.00 4.51
N ARG A 19 7.52 11.99 4.21
CA ARG A 19 7.72 12.48 2.84
C ARG A 19 8.33 11.40 1.95
N THR A 20 9.40 10.76 2.40
CA THR A 20 10.02 9.65 1.68
C THR A 20 9.03 8.52 1.45
N LEU A 21 8.31 8.11 2.49
CA LEU A 21 7.33 7.03 2.43
C LEU A 21 6.14 7.35 1.52
N ALA A 22 5.67 8.61 1.47
CA ALA A 22 4.58 8.98 0.57
C ALA A 22 4.92 8.67 -0.90
N GLU A 23 6.18 8.87 -1.30
CA GLU A 23 6.66 8.54 -2.64
C GLU A 23 6.97 7.05 -2.79
N THR A 24 7.78 6.47 -1.91
CA THR A 24 8.27 5.09 -2.07
C THR A 24 7.16 4.05 -1.90
N LEU A 25 6.19 4.28 -1.01
CA LEU A 25 5.03 3.39 -0.88
C LEU A 25 4.11 3.46 -2.10
N THR A 26 3.97 4.65 -2.69
CA THR A 26 3.21 4.82 -3.95
C THR A 26 3.85 3.97 -5.04
N ASP A 27 5.16 4.09 -5.23
CA ASP A 27 5.88 3.36 -6.26
C ASP A 27 5.92 1.84 -6.01
N ALA A 28 5.98 1.43 -4.74
CA ALA A 28 5.96 0.03 -4.33
C ALA A 28 4.71 -0.72 -4.81
N VAL A 29 3.56 -0.04 -4.87
CA VAL A 29 2.32 -0.60 -5.41
C VAL A 29 2.16 -0.32 -6.90
N LEU A 30 2.51 0.88 -7.36
CA LEU A 30 2.33 1.31 -8.74
C LEU A 30 3.05 0.40 -9.73
N VAL A 31 4.35 0.15 -9.52
CA VAL A 31 5.16 -0.64 -10.45
C VAL A 31 4.57 -2.03 -10.70
N PRO A 32 4.24 -2.84 -9.67
CA PRO A 32 3.61 -4.14 -9.89
C PRO A 32 2.14 -4.06 -10.34
N GLU A 33 1.41 -2.99 -10.05
CA GLU A 33 0.03 -2.77 -10.55
C GLU A 33 0.03 -2.60 -12.07
N VAL A 34 0.82 -1.65 -12.57
CA VAL A 34 0.80 -1.24 -13.99
C VAL A 34 1.84 -1.98 -14.85
N GLY A 35 2.78 -2.68 -14.21
CA GLY A 35 3.82 -3.48 -14.86
C GLY A 35 5.11 -2.71 -15.18
N GLN A 36 5.16 -1.41 -14.90
CA GLN A 36 6.31 -0.55 -15.17
C GLN A 36 6.32 0.67 -14.24
N PHE A 37 7.45 1.37 -14.17
CA PHE A 37 7.48 2.67 -13.51
C PHE A 37 6.84 3.73 -14.40
N ALA A 38 5.71 4.28 -13.96
CA ALA A 38 4.93 5.27 -14.69
C ALA A 38 4.53 6.43 -13.75
N PRO A 39 5.35 7.49 -13.61
CA PRO A 39 5.03 8.64 -12.75
C PRO A 39 3.64 9.24 -12.97
N PRO A 40 3.11 9.33 -14.21
CA PRO A 40 1.75 9.83 -14.42
C PRO A 40 0.66 9.03 -13.70
N ALA A 41 0.89 7.74 -13.40
CA ALA A 41 -0.07 6.90 -12.69
C ALA A 41 -0.18 7.23 -11.19
N ARG A 42 0.80 7.95 -10.60
CA ARG A 42 0.82 8.32 -9.17
C ARG A 42 -0.44 9.09 -8.73
N VAL A 43 -1.10 9.79 -9.65
CA VAL A 43 -2.35 10.53 -9.37
C VAL A 43 -3.50 9.63 -8.89
N GLY A 44 -3.43 8.32 -9.17
CA GLY A 44 -4.39 7.33 -8.71
C GLY A 44 -4.17 6.79 -7.30
N PHE A 45 -3.15 7.29 -6.58
CA PHE A 45 -2.69 6.78 -5.30
C PHE A 45 -2.85 7.81 -4.19
N GLN A 46 -3.15 7.34 -2.99
CA GLN A 46 -3.11 8.14 -1.77
C GLN A 46 -2.36 7.39 -0.68
N VAL A 47 -1.55 8.12 0.09
CA VAL A 47 -0.89 7.61 1.29
C VAL A 47 -1.39 8.38 2.50
N HIS A 48 -1.98 7.69 3.46
CA HIS A 48 -2.52 8.25 4.69
C HIS A 48 -1.65 7.80 5.86
N PHE A 49 -1.16 8.75 6.67
CA PHE A 49 -0.44 8.45 7.90
C PHE A 49 -1.38 8.64 9.09
N VAL A 50 -1.63 7.57 9.83
CA VAL A 50 -2.52 7.56 10.99
C VAL A 50 -1.69 7.24 12.23
N GLU A 51 -1.52 8.24 13.09
CA GLU A 51 -0.79 8.12 14.34
C GLU A 51 -1.75 7.80 15.50
N ARG A 52 -1.36 6.87 16.37
CA ARG A 52 -2.11 6.52 17.58
C ARG A 52 -1.22 6.65 18.80
N GLU A 53 -1.81 7.03 19.92
CA GLU A 53 -1.09 6.99 21.20
C GLU A 53 -0.73 5.52 21.54
N PRO A 54 0.40 5.26 22.23
CA PRO A 54 0.82 3.89 22.57
C PRO A 54 -0.17 3.10 23.42
N ASP A 55 -1.08 3.77 24.14
CA ASP A 55 -2.17 3.16 24.92
C ASP A 55 -3.42 2.82 24.06
N MET A 56 -3.41 3.15 22.77
CA MET A 56 -4.46 2.83 21.80
C MET A 56 -4.06 1.69 20.83
N MET A 57 -2.87 1.12 21.03
CA MET A 57 -2.35 0.01 20.23
C MET A 57 -1.92 -1.13 21.16
N ALA A 58 -2.07 -2.36 20.69
CA ALA A 58 -1.68 -3.56 21.44
C ALA A 58 -1.03 -4.59 20.52
N ILE A 59 -0.11 -5.37 21.06
CA ILE A 59 0.47 -6.55 20.42
C ILE A 59 0.61 -7.67 21.44
N GLY A 60 0.30 -8.91 21.03
CA GLY A 60 0.39 -10.07 21.94
C GLY A 60 -0.51 -9.96 23.18
N GLY A 61 -1.62 -9.22 23.10
CA GLY A 61 -2.56 -9.04 24.22
C GLY A 61 -2.15 -7.99 25.25
N ARG A 62 -1.15 -7.15 24.97
CA ARG A 62 -0.68 -6.08 25.87
C ARG A 62 -0.61 -4.74 25.14
N LEU A 63 -0.93 -3.63 25.81
CA LEU A 63 -0.81 -2.30 25.23
C LEU A 63 0.65 -1.95 24.99
N LEU A 64 0.96 -1.11 24.00
CA LEU A 64 2.35 -0.73 23.72
C LEU A 64 2.99 0.03 24.89
N THR A 65 2.18 0.78 25.66
CA THR A 65 2.65 1.42 26.90
C THR A 65 3.16 0.42 27.95
N ASP A 66 2.73 -0.85 27.90
CA ASP A 66 3.13 -1.91 28.84
C ASP A 66 4.27 -2.79 28.32
N VAL A 67 4.46 -2.86 27.00
CA VAL A 67 5.46 -3.73 26.36
C VAL A 67 6.85 -3.09 26.38
N GLY A 68 6.93 -1.76 26.49
CA GLY A 68 8.20 -1.02 26.51
C GLY A 68 8.66 -0.58 25.12
N PRO A 69 9.81 0.12 25.02
CA PRO A 69 10.26 0.79 23.80
C PRO A 69 10.68 -0.15 22.66
N ASP A 70 10.84 -1.44 22.93
CA ASP A 70 11.34 -2.42 21.96
C ASP A 70 10.26 -2.91 20.97
N ALA A 71 8.98 -2.63 21.25
CA ALA A 71 7.87 -3.02 20.38
C ALA A 71 7.66 -1.99 19.25
N ASP A 72 8.39 -2.15 18.15
CA ASP A 72 8.22 -1.36 16.94
C ASP A 72 7.04 -1.88 16.09
N VAL A 73 5.82 -1.48 16.44
CA VAL A 73 4.58 -1.98 15.82
C VAL A 73 4.08 -1.01 14.76
N MET A 74 3.78 -1.52 13.56
CA MET A 74 3.07 -0.78 12.50
C MET A 74 2.14 -1.70 11.73
N VAL A 75 1.03 -1.16 11.24
CA VAL A 75 0.11 -1.89 10.34
C VAL A 75 -0.14 -1.05 9.10
N ILE A 76 0.10 -1.65 7.94
CA ILE A 76 -0.09 -1.00 6.65
C ILE A 76 -1.26 -1.66 5.95
N ASP A 77 -2.31 -0.88 5.71
CA ASP A 77 -3.48 -1.32 4.95
C ASP A 77 -3.38 -0.80 3.52
N VAL A 78 -3.27 -1.72 2.57
CA VAL A 78 -3.30 -1.43 1.13
C VAL A 78 -4.66 -1.83 0.59
N ALA A 79 -5.43 -0.86 0.12
CA ALA A 79 -6.69 -1.07 -0.57
C ALA A 79 -6.49 -0.73 -2.06
N VAL A 80 -6.64 -1.72 -2.92
CA VAL A 80 -6.50 -1.59 -4.38
C VAL A 80 -7.84 -1.87 -5.06
N MET A 81 -8.05 -1.30 -6.23
CA MET A 81 -9.13 -1.76 -7.13
C MET A 81 -8.86 -3.18 -7.61
N ASP A 82 -9.91 -3.88 -8.02
CA ASP A 82 -9.80 -5.18 -8.68
C ASP A 82 -8.91 -5.15 -9.93
N GLY A 83 -8.30 -6.29 -10.27
CA GLY A 83 -7.32 -6.39 -11.35
C GLY A 83 -6.42 -7.62 -11.28
N ASP A 84 -5.27 -7.58 -11.98
CA ASP A 84 -4.28 -8.66 -12.02
C ASP A 84 -3.44 -8.73 -10.73
N TRP A 85 -4.09 -9.17 -9.65
CA TRP A 85 -3.50 -9.34 -8.32
C TRP A 85 -3.26 -10.82 -7.98
N ARG A 86 -2.59 -11.54 -8.88
CA ARG A 86 -2.10 -12.90 -8.60
C ARG A 86 -1.18 -12.89 -7.37
N GLN A 87 -1.02 -14.06 -6.75
CA GLN A 87 -0.28 -14.18 -5.49
C GLN A 87 1.14 -13.60 -5.60
N GLU A 88 1.83 -13.83 -6.71
CA GLU A 88 3.19 -13.36 -6.94
C GLU A 88 3.26 -11.82 -7.00
N VAL A 89 2.23 -11.18 -7.58
CA VAL A 89 2.12 -9.72 -7.64
C VAL A 89 1.88 -9.16 -6.23
N ARG A 90 0.99 -9.78 -5.44
CA ARG A 90 0.75 -9.39 -4.05
C ARG A 90 2.00 -9.54 -3.19
N THR A 91 2.72 -10.64 -3.34
CA THR A 91 4.01 -10.86 -2.67
C THR A 91 5.00 -9.74 -2.98
N ALA A 92 5.18 -9.41 -4.26
CA ALA A 92 6.09 -8.34 -4.68
C ALA A 92 5.71 -6.97 -4.10
N VAL A 93 4.41 -6.65 -4.02
CA VAL A 93 3.93 -5.41 -3.38
C VAL A 93 4.29 -5.40 -1.89
N ILE A 94 3.96 -6.47 -1.16
CA ILE A 94 4.19 -6.57 0.28
C ILE A 94 5.69 -6.44 0.61
N GLU A 95 6.53 -7.15 -0.13
CA GLU A 95 7.99 -7.09 0.05
C GLU A 95 8.54 -5.67 -0.20
N ARG A 96 8.07 -5.00 -1.26
CA ARG A 96 8.48 -3.63 -1.59
C ARG A 96 8.03 -2.61 -0.54
N ILE A 97 6.81 -2.74 -0.02
CA ILE A 97 6.30 -1.89 1.06
C ILE A 97 7.14 -2.04 2.32
N LEU A 98 7.41 -3.28 2.73
CA LEU A 98 8.21 -3.55 3.92
C LEU A 98 9.65 -3.07 3.76
N ALA A 99 10.26 -3.25 2.58
CA ALA A 99 11.57 -2.70 2.27
C ALA A 99 11.60 -1.17 2.33
N ALA A 100 10.61 -0.50 1.71
CA ALA A 100 10.50 0.96 1.75
C ALA A 100 10.37 1.52 3.19
N LEU A 101 9.65 0.81 4.07
CA LEU A 101 9.56 1.14 5.50
C LEU A 101 10.89 0.96 6.22
N ALA A 102 11.60 -0.14 5.94
CA ALA A 102 12.89 -0.42 6.56
C ALA A 102 13.92 0.67 6.17
N ASP A 103 13.99 0.97 4.88
CA ASP A 103 14.88 2.00 4.32
C ASP A 103 14.59 3.38 4.93
N ALA A 104 13.32 3.81 4.96
CA ALA A 104 12.94 5.09 5.55
C ALA A 104 13.22 5.15 7.07
N CYS A 105 13.12 4.01 7.76
CA CYS A 105 13.44 3.90 9.18
C CYS A 105 14.94 3.71 9.46
N GLY A 106 15.78 3.56 8.44
CA GLY A 106 17.21 3.27 8.60
C GLY A 106 17.49 1.88 9.19
N LEU A 107 16.60 0.91 8.96
CA LEU A 107 16.75 -0.46 9.43
C LEU A 107 17.26 -1.37 8.30
N PRO A 108 18.15 -2.34 8.59
CA PRO A 108 18.66 -3.27 7.57
C PRO A 108 17.60 -4.26 7.08
N GLN A 109 16.54 -4.47 7.85
CA GLN A 109 15.42 -5.34 7.51
C GLN A 109 14.14 -4.84 8.20
N PRO A 110 12.96 -5.17 7.67
CA PRO A 110 11.69 -4.81 8.29
C PRO A 110 11.54 -5.44 9.69
N SER A 111 10.85 -4.74 10.59
CA SER A 111 10.52 -5.31 11.90
C SER A 111 9.52 -6.47 11.75
N PRO A 112 9.65 -7.57 12.53
CA PRO A 112 8.69 -8.69 12.49
C PRO A 112 7.28 -8.30 12.98
N THR A 113 7.16 -7.17 13.66
CA THR A 113 5.88 -6.62 14.16
C THR A 113 5.30 -5.56 13.23
N TRP A 114 5.83 -5.42 12.02
CA TRP A 114 5.21 -4.65 10.95
C TRP A 114 4.40 -5.57 10.04
N TRP A 115 3.11 -5.30 9.92
CA TRP A 115 2.20 -6.16 9.15
C TRP A 115 1.59 -5.40 7.99
N VAL A 116 1.33 -6.10 6.88
CA VAL A 116 0.69 -5.54 5.68
C VAL A 116 -0.60 -6.31 5.39
N ASN A 117 -1.72 -5.60 5.36
CA ASN A 117 -2.98 -6.12 4.83
C ASN A 117 -3.12 -5.68 3.37
N PHE A 118 -3.28 -6.64 2.47
CA PHE A 118 -3.56 -6.36 1.05
C PHE A 118 -5.02 -6.69 0.75
N ARG A 119 -5.84 -5.67 0.50
CA ARG A 119 -7.27 -5.79 0.24
C ARG A 119 -7.58 -5.38 -1.20
N VAL A 120 -8.19 -6.30 -1.93
CA VAL A 120 -8.78 -6.00 -3.23
C VAL A 120 -10.22 -5.56 -3.00
N ILE A 121 -10.57 -4.42 -3.57
CA ILE A 121 -11.92 -3.88 -3.58
C ILE A 121 -12.56 -4.29 -4.90
N ASP A 122 -13.61 -5.10 -4.80
CA ASP A 122 -14.31 -5.67 -5.95
C ASP A 122 -14.73 -4.60 -6.96
N GLU A 123 -14.65 -4.97 -8.24
CA GLU A 123 -15.05 -4.12 -9.36
C GLU A 123 -16.45 -3.53 -9.14
N GLY A 124 -16.58 -2.22 -9.39
CA GLY A 124 -17.82 -1.49 -9.14
C GLY A 124 -17.99 -0.92 -7.71
N SER A 125 -17.11 -1.28 -6.77
CA SER A 125 -17.18 -0.80 -5.37
C SER A 125 -16.30 0.43 -5.09
N TRP A 126 -15.58 0.93 -6.09
CA TRP A 126 -14.77 2.14 -6.00
C TRP A 126 -15.43 3.30 -6.74
N GLY A 127 -15.40 4.51 -6.17
CA GLY A 127 -15.96 5.71 -6.79
C GLY A 127 -15.03 6.92 -6.76
N SER A 128 -15.12 7.76 -7.79
CA SER A 128 -14.47 9.06 -7.86
C SER A 128 -15.21 9.95 -8.87
N SER A 129 -15.06 11.26 -8.74
CA SER A 129 -15.64 12.23 -9.68
C SER A 129 -17.14 12.06 -9.94
N GLY A 130 -17.89 11.60 -8.93
CA GLY A 130 -19.35 11.41 -9.00
C GLY A 130 -19.81 10.10 -9.66
N GLY A 131 -18.90 9.17 -9.98
CA GLY A 131 -19.26 7.89 -10.59
C GLY A 131 -18.49 6.71 -10.00
N VAL A 132 -18.96 5.51 -10.36
CA VAL A 132 -18.24 4.25 -10.13
C VAL A 132 -17.04 4.20 -11.08
N LEU A 133 -15.88 3.83 -10.56
CA LEU A 133 -14.67 3.62 -11.33
C LEU A 133 -14.48 2.14 -11.66
N SER A 134 -14.02 1.91 -12.89
CA SER A 134 -13.63 0.60 -13.38
C SER A 134 -12.14 0.58 -13.71
N VAL A 135 -11.44 -0.50 -13.34
CA VAL A 135 -10.06 -0.69 -13.78
C VAL A 135 -9.97 -0.81 -15.31
N LEU A 136 -11.03 -1.31 -15.96
CA LEU A 136 -11.10 -1.42 -17.41
C LEU A 136 -11.14 -0.05 -18.11
N SER A 137 -11.63 0.99 -17.43
CA SER A 137 -11.54 2.36 -17.95
C SER A 137 -10.13 2.95 -17.81
N LEU A 138 -9.29 2.38 -16.93
CA LEU A 138 -7.93 2.85 -16.68
C LEU A 138 -6.89 2.19 -17.59
N VAL A 139 -7.13 0.95 -18.06
CA VAL A 139 -6.15 0.24 -18.90
C VAL A 139 -5.87 0.95 -20.23
N ASP A 140 -6.82 1.74 -20.73
CA ASP A 140 -6.66 2.51 -21.97
C ASP A 140 -5.95 3.86 -21.76
N SER A 141 -5.55 4.20 -20.53
CA SER A 141 -4.83 5.46 -20.21
C SER A 141 -3.37 5.48 -20.70
N GLY A 142 -2.85 4.33 -21.17
CA GLY A 142 -1.49 4.20 -21.69
C GLY A 142 -0.40 4.01 -20.63
N VAL A 143 -0.75 3.92 -19.34
CA VAL A 143 0.23 3.69 -18.25
C VAL A 143 0.52 2.21 -18.00
N PHE A 144 -0.38 1.31 -18.42
CA PHE A 144 -0.25 -0.13 -18.24
C PHE A 144 0.56 -0.75 -19.38
N THR A 145 1.36 -1.78 -19.07
CA THR A 145 1.98 -2.62 -20.11
C THR A 145 0.92 -3.48 -20.80
N GLU A 146 1.14 -3.86 -22.06
CA GLU A 146 0.21 -4.72 -22.82
C GLU A 146 -0.08 -6.04 -22.11
N GLU A 147 0.94 -6.63 -21.48
CA GLU A 147 0.83 -7.84 -20.68
C GLU A 147 -0.13 -7.66 -19.49
N LYS A 148 -0.02 -6.53 -18.78
CA LYS A 148 -0.92 -6.20 -17.68
C LYS A 148 -2.34 -5.96 -18.14
N VAL A 149 -2.54 -5.24 -19.24
CA VAL A 149 -3.88 -5.04 -19.81
C VAL A 149 -4.54 -6.38 -20.15
N LYS A 150 -3.81 -7.28 -20.81
CA LYS A 150 -4.30 -8.62 -21.15
C LYS A 150 -4.64 -9.45 -19.91
N ALA A 151 -3.79 -9.41 -18.87
CA ALA A 151 -4.03 -10.13 -17.63
C ALA A 151 -5.25 -9.61 -16.87
N ILE A 152 -5.42 -8.29 -16.76
CA ILE A 152 -6.58 -7.66 -16.11
C ILE A 152 -7.88 -8.07 -16.82
N ARG A 153 -7.92 -7.92 -18.15
CA ARG A 153 -9.08 -8.30 -18.98
C ARG A 153 -9.46 -9.77 -18.81
N ALA A 154 -8.47 -10.67 -18.81
CA ALA A 154 -8.69 -12.10 -18.60
C ALA A 154 -9.30 -12.43 -17.23
N VAL A 155 -8.88 -11.74 -16.15
CA VAL A 155 -9.40 -11.96 -14.80
C VAL A 155 -10.84 -11.45 -14.66
N LEU A 156 -11.15 -10.31 -15.26
CA LEU A 156 -12.45 -9.65 -15.11
C LEU A 156 -13.51 -10.10 -16.14
N GLY A 157 -13.15 -11.02 -17.05
CA GLY A 157 -14.07 -11.56 -18.05
C GLY A 157 -14.44 -10.55 -19.13
N ALA A 158 -13.52 -9.65 -19.49
CA ALA A 158 -13.70 -8.59 -20.49
C ALA A 158 -12.73 -8.72 -21.67
#